data_AF-M3GY19-F1
#
_entry.id   AF-M3GY19-F1
#
_cell.length_a   1.000
_cell.length_b   1.000
_cell.length_c   1.000
_cell.angle_alpha   90.00
_cell.angle_beta   90.00
_cell.angle_gamma   90.00
#
_symmetry.space_group_name_H-M   'P 1'
#
loop_
_entity.id
_entity.type
_entity.pdbx_description
1 polymer ?
#
loop_
_entity_poly.entity_id
_entity_poly.type
_entity_poly.pdbx_seq_one_letter_code
_entity_poly.pdbx_strand_id
1 'polypeptide(L)'
;MKKSRLGLLETDILDVLNQNELAKFNRELLAKGATIYAESIKVVIIKSGSGKLSFFEDGEEFIVYHLQKDNISIVDDVCVLEILEDSEIYSIDAGDMGELLKNERFAKAYADTLVNISLLQRQIIKSILFESAKGRIANFLVELAAEQNLTQNGYHYVFLPFSLKVLSSFVGLKRQSASTAFNELIKDDIIRRITPHEFLIVDYEKLQSYTN
;
A
#
# COMPACT_ATOMS: atom_id res chain seq x y z
N MET A 1 -11.80 -8.64 3.95
CA MET A 1 -11.27 -7.79 5.04
C MET A 1 -10.74 -6.51 4.41
N LYS A 2 -11.03 -5.33 4.94
CA LYS A 2 -10.50 -4.07 4.40
C LYS A 2 -8.99 -4.07 4.68
N LYS A 3 -8.17 -4.27 3.65
CA LYS A 3 -6.72 -4.24 3.79
C LYS A 3 -6.25 -2.78 3.79
N SER A 4 -5.25 -2.46 4.59
CA SER A 4 -4.63 -1.13 4.57
C SER A 4 -3.77 -0.98 3.32
N ARG A 5 -3.15 0.20 3.19
CA ARG A 5 -2.21 0.50 2.11
C ARG A 5 -0.85 -0.19 2.29
N LEU A 6 -0.67 -1.00 3.33
CA LEU A 6 0.59 -1.69 3.66
C LEU A 6 0.59 -3.18 3.31
N GLY A 7 -0.53 -3.88 3.47
CA GLY A 7 -0.66 -5.28 3.11
C GLY A 7 -1.62 -5.45 1.96
N LEU A 8 -1.14 -5.47 0.72
CA LEU A 8 -2.00 -5.80 -0.42
C LEU A 8 -2.37 -7.30 -0.44
N LEU A 9 -3.21 -7.72 -1.40
CA LEU A 9 -3.52 -9.13 -1.58
C LEU A 9 -2.25 -9.90 -2.00
N GLU A 10 -1.83 -10.85 -1.16
CA GLU A 10 -0.88 -11.89 -1.54
C GLU A 10 -1.64 -12.92 -2.39
N THR A 11 -1.09 -13.25 -3.55
CA THR A 11 -1.82 -14.01 -4.58
C THR A 11 -1.23 -15.39 -4.86
N ASP A 12 -0.01 -15.66 -4.41
CA ASP A 12 0.82 -16.80 -4.84
C ASP A 12 0.82 -16.97 -6.37
N ILE A 13 0.67 -15.87 -7.12
CA ILE A 13 0.36 -15.92 -8.56
C ILE A 13 1.48 -16.56 -9.39
N LEU A 14 2.72 -16.49 -8.93
CA LEU A 14 3.84 -17.11 -9.63
C LEU A 14 3.82 -18.63 -9.50
N ASP A 15 3.17 -19.17 -8.47
CA ASP A 15 3.09 -20.61 -8.22
C ASP A 15 1.97 -21.27 -9.05
N VAL A 16 1.05 -20.48 -9.64
CA VAL A 16 0.03 -20.98 -10.57
C VAL A 16 0.48 -21.01 -12.04
N LEU A 17 1.69 -20.54 -12.32
CA LEU A 17 2.28 -20.48 -13.64
C LEU A 17 3.27 -21.62 -13.88
N ASN A 18 3.26 -22.19 -15.08
CA ASN A 18 4.27 -23.14 -15.51
C ASN A 18 5.54 -22.43 -16.04
N GLN A 19 6.62 -23.18 -16.30
CA GLN A 19 7.89 -22.60 -16.76
C GLN A 19 7.79 -21.81 -18.07
N ASN A 20 6.96 -22.26 -19.02
CA ASN A 20 6.78 -21.55 -20.29
C ASN A 20 6.00 -20.24 -20.11
N GLU A 21 5.11 -20.18 -19.12
CA GLU A 21 4.38 -18.97 -18.77
C GLU A 21 5.27 -18.00 -18.00
N LEU A 22 6.04 -18.48 -17.02
CA LEU A 22 7.02 -17.67 -16.28
C LEU A 22 8.07 -17.05 -17.20
N ALA A 23 8.50 -17.77 -18.25
CA ALA A 23 9.46 -17.29 -19.23
C ALA A 23 8.97 -16.09 -20.07
N LYS A 24 7.68 -15.75 -20.02
CA LYS A 24 7.12 -14.58 -20.72
C LYS A 24 7.34 -13.27 -19.96
N PHE A 25 7.65 -13.36 -18.68
CA PHE A 25 8.00 -12.20 -17.86
C PHE A 25 9.48 -11.88 -18.01
N ASN A 26 9.80 -10.59 -18.03
CA ASN A 26 11.15 -10.14 -17.74
C ASN A 26 11.43 -10.32 -16.24
N ARG A 27 12.50 -11.05 -15.92
CA ARG A 27 12.94 -11.28 -14.55
C ARG A 27 14.11 -10.37 -14.22
N GLU A 28 13.99 -9.58 -13.16
CA GLU A 28 15.01 -8.60 -12.77
C GLU A 28 15.36 -8.73 -11.28
N LEU A 29 16.65 -8.58 -10.97
CA LEU A 29 17.14 -8.43 -9.61
C LEU A 29 17.49 -6.97 -9.41
N LEU A 30 16.79 -6.31 -8.50
CA LEU A 30 16.87 -4.87 -8.28
C LEU A 30 17.38 -4.59 -6.87
N ALA A 31 18.39 -3.73 -6.76
CA ALA A 31 18.88 -3.27 -5.48
C ALA A 31 17.90 -2.28 -4.84
N LYS A 32 17.97 -2.15 -3.52
CA LYS A 32 17.27 -1.10 -2.78
C LYS A 32 17.50 0.29 -3.39
N GLY A 33 16.42 1.04 -3.57
CA GLY A 33 16.39 2.37 -4.17
C GLY A 33 16.28 2.39 -5.69
N ALA A 34 16.31 1.22 -6.36
CA ALA A 34 15.98 1.15 -7.77
C ALA A 34 14.54 1.60 -8.02
N THR A 35 14.33 2.33 -9.12
CA THR A 35 13.02 2.83 -9.53
C THR A 35 12.64 2.29 -10.90
N ILE A 36 11.36 1.95 -11.05
CA ILE A 36 10.78 1.47 -12.30
C ILE A 36 9.80 2.53 -12.78
N TYR A 37 10.10 3.04 -13.97
CA TYR A 37 9.23 3.89 -14.76
C TYR A 37 8.70 3.07 -15.93
N ALA A 38 7.52 3.41 -16.44
CA ALA A 38 6.95 2.74 -17.59
C ALA A 38 6.41 3.77 -18.59
N GLU A 39 6.78 3.63 -19.86
CA GLU A 39 6.19 4.42 -20.95
C GLU A 39 4.83 3.84 -21.41
N SER A 40 4.60 2.57 -21.10
CA SER A 40 3.38 1.81 -21.38
C SER A 40 2.93 1.09 -20.10
N ILE A 41 1.70 0.61 -20.05
CA ILE A 41 1.17 -0.09 -18.87
C ILE A 41 1.94 -1.40 -18.67
N LYS A 42 2.64 -1.51 -17.54
CA LYS A 42 3.44 -2.66 -17.13
C LYS A 42 2.84 -3.32 -15.89
N VAL A 43 2.72 -4.64 -15.92
CA VAL A 43 2.35 -5.45 -14.76
C VAL A 43 3.63 -5.90 -14.08
N VAL A 44 3.76 -5.65 -12.78
CA VAL A 44 4.92 -6.02 -11.97
C VAL A 44 4.49 -6.90 -10.81
N ILE A 45 5.21 -8.00 -10.59
CA ILE A 45 4.99 -8.95 -9.50
C ILE A 45 6.27 -9.01 -8.66
N ILE A 46 6.14 -8.80 -7.35
CA ILE A 46 7.28 -8.90 -6.42
C ILE A 46 7.46 -10.36 -6.02
N LYS A 47 8.51 -11.05 -6.46
CA LYS A 47 8.80 -12.44 -6.02
C LYS A 47 9.42 -12.47 -4.62
N SER A 48 10.29 -11.50 -4.32
CA SER A 48 10.89 -11.32 -3.00
C SER A 48 11.28 -9.87 -2.78
N GLY A 49 11.40 -9.47 -1.51
CA GLY A 49 11.68 -8.10 -1.11
C GLY A 49 10.41 -7.26 -1.00
N SER A 50 10.54 -5.95 -1.21
CA SER A 50 9.44 -5.00 -1.05
C SER A 50 9.62 -3.76 -1.91
N GLY A 51 8.50 -3.10 -2.19
CA GLY A 51 8.46 -1.86 -2.96
C GLY A 51 7.32 -0.96 -2.55
N LYS A 52 7.21 0.21 -3.18
CA LYS A 52 6.06 1.11 -3.06
C LYS A 52 5.71 1.70 -4.40
N LEU A 53 4.41 1.79 -4.67
CA LEU A 53 3.90 2.52 -5.82
C LEU A 53 3.53 3.94 -5.37
N SER A 54 4.06 4.94 -6.06
CA SER A 54 3.89 6.34 -5.70
C SER A 54 3.58 7.21 -6.92
N PHE A 55 2.87 8.31 -6.69
CA PHE A 55 2.88 9.47 -7.59
C PHE A 55 3.95 10.44 -7.13
N PHE A 56 4.63 11.07 -8.08
CA PHE A 56 5.61 12.13 -7.82
C PHE A 56 5.22 13.37 -8.64
N GLU A 57 4.99 14.48 -7.95
CA GLU A 57 4.67 15.76 -8.57
C GLU A 57 5.29 16.89 -7.76
N ASP A 58 5.98 17.83 -8.42
CA ASP A 58 6.63 19.00 -7.80
C ASP A 58 7.54 18.69 -6.59
N GLY A 59 8.21 17.52 -6.60
CA GLY A 59 9.09 17.08 -5.52
C GLY A 59 8.35 16.54 -4.29
N GLU A 60 7.03 16.44 -4.34
CA GLU A 60 6.19 15.79 -3.34
C GLU A 60 5.87 14.36 -3.78
N GLU A 61 5.83 13.45 -2.81
CA GLU A 61 5.50 12.04 -3.01
C GLU A 61 4.14 11.73 -2.39
N PHE A 62 3.26 11.10 -3.17
CA PHE A 62 2.06 10.44 -2.68
C PHE A 62 2.20 8.93 -2.84
N ILE A 63 2.34 8.20 -1.73
CA ILE A 63 2.50 6.74 -1.77
C ILE A 63 1.13 6.11 -1.89
N VAL A 64 0.81 5.48 -3.03
CA VAL A 64 -0.47 4.80 -3.26
C VAL A 64 -0.59 3.59 -2.34
N TYR A 65 0.39 2.69 -2.36
CA TYR A 65 0.46 1.51 -1.49
C TYR A 65 1.89 0.92 -1.45
N HIS A 66 2.16 0.13 -0.42
CA HIS A 66 3.33 -0.76 -0.39
C HIS A 66 3.04 -2.09 -1.06
N LEU A 67 4.11 -2.71 -1.55
CA LEU A 67 4.13 -4.00 -2.19
C LEU A 67 5.10 -4.90 -1.45
N GLN A 68 4.65 -6.12 -1.20
CA GLN A 68 5.40 -7.21 -0.61
C GLN A 68 5.40 -8.40 -1.57
N LYS A 69 6.05 -9.48 -1.15
CA LYS A 69 6.05 -10.75 -1.88
C LYS A 69 4.65 -11.14 -2.37
N ASP A 70 4.58 -11.60 -3.61
CA ASP A 70 3.40 -12.04 -4.35
C ASP A 70 2.29 -11.00 -4.51
N ASN A 71 2.59 -9.71 -4.25
CA ASN A 71 1.73 -8.62 -4.68
C ASN A 71 1.99 -8.29 -6.16
N ILE A 72 0.91 -7.87 -6.81
CA ILE A 72 0.91 -7.39 -8.18
C ILE A 72 0.64 -5.89 -8.16
N SER A 73 1.40 -5.14 -8.94
CA SER A 73 1.19 -3.73 -9.20
C SER A 73 1.04 -3.48 -10.69
N ILE A 74 0.35 -2.40 -11.01
CA ILE A 74 0.34 -1.82 -12.36
C ILE A 74 1.18 -0.55 -12.29
N VAL A 75 2.12 -0.41 -13.22
CA VAL A 75 2.95 0.77 -13.41
C VAL A 75 2.64 1.37 -14.78
N ASP A 76 2.40 2.67 -14.82
CA ASP A 76 2.15 3.45 -16.03
C ASP A 76 3.01 4.71 -16.05
N ASP A 77 2.69 5.66 -16.91
CA ASP A 77 3.45 6.90 -17.12
C ASP A 77 3.27 7.94 -16.00
N VAL A 78 2.30 7.75 -15.10
CA VAL A 78 2.01 8.70 -14.01
C VAL A 78 2.49 8.21 -12.65
N CYS A 79 2.91 6.95 -12.52
CA CYS A 79 3.38 6.39 -11.26
C CYS A 79 4.80 5.80 -11.35
N VAL A 80 5.40 5.64 -10.17
CA VAL A 80 6.74 5.09 -9.99
C VAL A 80 6.67 3.95 -8.99
N LEU A 81 7.30 2.84 -9.34
CA LEU A 81 7.58 1.76 -8.39
C LEU A 81 9.02 1.90 -7.87
N GLU A 82 9.16 2.20 -6.57
CA GLU A 82 10.48 2.23 -5.90
C GLU A 82 10.70 0.96 -5.08
N ILE A 83 11.86 0.34 -5.23
CA ILE A 83 12.29 -0.85 -4.51
C ILE A 83 12.84 -0.45 -3.12
N LEU A 84 12.25 -1.00 -2.05
CA LEU A 84 12.58 -0.62 -0.66
C LEU A 84 13.64 -1.52 -0.01
N GLU A 85 13.80 -2.73 -0.54
CA GLU A 85 14.76 -3.76 -0.13
C GLU A 85 15.23 -4.49 -1.38
N ASP A 86 16.43 -5.09 -1.38
CA ASP A 86 16.89 -5.88 -2.53
C ASP A 86 15.83 -6.91 -2.93
N SER A 87 15.37 -6.83 -4.17
CA SER A 87 14.14 -7.47 -4.63
C SER A 87 14.34 -8.26 -5.91
N GLU A 88 13.58 -9.33 -6.04
CA GLU A 88 13.40 -10.05 -7.30
C GLU A 88 12.00 -9.75 -7.81
N ILE A 89 11.90 -9.33 -9.07
CA ILE A 89 10.63 -8.99 -9.70
C ILE A 89 10.43 -9.72 -11.02
N TYR A 90 9.16 -9.89 -11.37
CA TYR A 90 8.70 -10.34 -12.67
C TYR A 90 7.86 -9.23 -13.29
N SER A 91 8.20 -8.79 -14.50
CA SER A 91 7.49 -7.72 -15.19
C SER A 91 7.08 -8.13 -16.61
N ILE A 92 5.95 -7.61 -17.08
CA ILE A 92 5.45 -7.84 -18.44
C ILE A 92 4.61 -6.66 -18.88
N ASP A 93 4.68 -6.30 -20.16
CA ASP A 93 3.81 -5.28 -20.71
C ASP A 93 2.37 -5.81 -20.79
N ALA A 94 1.40 -4.97 -20.44
CA ALA A 94 0.00 -5.39 -20.39
C ALA A 94 -0.52 -5.91 -21.74
N GLY A 95 0.06 -5.44 -22.85
CA GLY A 95 -0.25 -5.92 -24.20
C GLY A 95 0.14 -7.39 -24.45
N ASP A 96 1.11 -7.92 -23.72
CA ASP A 96 1.65 -9.28 -23.90
C ASP A 96 1.02 -10.32 -22.95
N MET A 97 0.07 -9.89 -22.11
CA MET A 97 -0.60 -10.73 -21.12
C MET A 97 -1.58 -11.75 -21.74
N GLY A 98 -1.93 -11.63 -23.02
CA GLY A 98 -3.02 -12.37 -23.65
C GLY A 98 -2.92 -13.89 -23.52
N GLU A 99 -1.72 -14.46 -23.65
CA GLU A 99 -1.53 -15.91 -23.48
C GLU A 99 -1.56 -16.34 -22.00
N LEU A 100 -1.11 -15.51 -21.07
CA LEU A 100 -1.14 -15.80 -19.63
C LEU A 100 -2.59 -15.82 -19.12
N LEU A 101 -3.44 -14.95 -19.67
CA LEU A 101 -4.87 -14.88 -19.33
C LEU A 101 -5.67 -16.11 -19.78
N LYS A 102 -5.11 -17.00 -20.60
CA LYS A 102 -5.74 -18.30 -20.91
C LYS A 102 -5.64 -19.28 -19.75
N ASN A 103 -4.69 -19.10 -18.84
CA ASN A 103 -4.61 -19.86 -17.60
C ASN A 103 -5.65 -19.32 -16.62
N GLU A 104 -6.71 -20.08 -16.40
CA GLU A 104 -7.85 -19.67 -15.56
C GLU A 104 -7.43 -19.28 -14.14
N ARG A 105 -6.45 -19.98 -13.55
CA ARG A 105 -5.96 -19.68 -12.20
C ARG A 105 -5.25 -18.33 -12.16
N PHE A 106 -4.38 -18.09 -13.13
CA PHE A 106 -3.69 -16.80 -13.28
C PHE A 106 -4.68 -15.67 -13.55
N ALA A 107 -5.60 -15.86 -14.50
CA ALA A 107 -6.62 -14.88 -14.86
C ALA A 107 -7.49 -14.51 -13.66
N LYS A 108 -7.90 -15.49 -12.86
CA LYS A 108 -8.64 -15.26 -11.62
C LYS A 108 -7.84 -14.47 -10.60
N ALA A 109 -6.61 -14.88 -10.29
CA ALA A 109 -5.76 -14.19 -9.33
C ALA A 109 -5.45 -12.74 -9.75
N TYR A 110 -5.18 -12.54 -11.04
CA TYR A 110 -4.97 -11.22 -11.63
C TYR A 110 -6.24 -10.36 -11.52
N ALA A 111 -7.41 -10.89 -11.91
CA ALA A 111 -8.68 -10.16 -11.82
C ALA A 111 -9.04 -9.80 -10.37
N ASP A 112 -8.90 -10.72 -9.43
CA ASP A 112 -9.12 -10.47 -8.00
C ASP A 112 -8.18 -9.34 -7.50
N THR A 113 -6.95 -9.31 -7.99
CA THR A 113 -5.99 -8.24 -7.65
C THR A 113 -6.40 -6.89 -8.21
N LEU A 114 -6.81 -6.82 -9.48
CA LEU A 114 -7.31 -5.58 -10.10
C LEU A 114 -8.53 -5.03 -9.36
N VAL A 115 -9.46 -5.89 -8.95
CA VAL A 115 -10.62 -5.50 -8.13
C VAL A 115 -10.15 -4.89 -6.81
N ASN A 116 -9.21 -5.53 -6.11
CA ASN A 116 -8.69 -5.02 -4.85
C ASN A 116 -7.97 -3.67 -5.00
N ILE A 117 -7.12 -3.52 -6.02
CA ILE A 117 -6.47 -2.24 -6.33
C ILE A 117 -7.52 -1.15 -6.60
N SER A 118 -8.55 -1.45 -7.40
CA SER A 118 -9.61 -0.49 -7.72
C SER A 118 -10.42 -0.07 -6.48
N LEU A 119 -10.77 -1.02 -5.61
CA LEU A 119 -11.46 -0.74 -4.36
C LEU A 119 -10.60 0.11 -3.42
N LEU A 120 -9.30 -0.21 -3.31
CA LEU A 120 -8.35 0.56 -2.50
C LEU A 120 -8.21 2.00 -3.01
N GLN A 121 -8.03 2.18 -4.32
CA GLN A 121 -7.94 3.52 -4.93
C GLN A 121 -9.20 4.34 -4.68
N ARG A 122 -10.40 3.76 -4.78
CA ARG A 122 -11.66 4.45 -4.46
C ARG A 122 -11.74 4.86 -2.99
N GLN A 123 -11.24 4.03 -2.07
CA GLN A 123 -11.18 4.37 -0.65
C GLN A 123 -10.22 5.54 -0.39
N ILE A 124 -9.04 5.51 -1.02
CA ILE A 124 -8.06 6.59 -0.96
C ILE A 124 -8.66 7.89 -1.49
N ILE A 125 -9.33 7.86 -2.66
CA ILE A 125 -9.99 9.02 -3.26
C ILE A 125 -11.07 9.57 -2.32
N LYS A 126 -11.93 8.71 -1.76
CA LYS A 126 -12.97 9.13 -0.80
C LYS A 126 -12.35 9.86 0.41
N SER A 127 -11.29 9.29 0.98
CA SER A 127 -10.58 9.88 2.12
C SER A 127 -10.00 11.26 1.76
N ILE A 128 -9.36 11.39 0.59
CA ILE A 128 -8.81 12.67 0.15
C ILE A 128 -9.90 13.72 -0.09
N LEU A 129 -11.00 13.36 -0.75
CA LEU A 129 -12.05 14.31 -1.13
C LEU A 129 -12.89 14.79 0.06
N PHE A 130 -13.17 13.92 1.03
CA PHE A 130 -14.20 14.18 2.02
C PHE A 130 -13.71 14.24 3.46
N GLU A 131 -12.52 13.72 3.77
CA GLU A 131 -12.01 13.73 5.15
C GLU A 131 -11.08 14.92 5.42
N SER A 132 -11.18 15.43 6.65
CA SER A 132 -10.22 16.42 7.18
C SER A 132 -8.84 15.80 7.36
N ALA A 133 -7.80 16.62 7.56
CA ALA A 133 -6.44 16.12 7.84
C ALA A 133 -6.41 15.11 9.01
N LYS A 134 -7.16 15.40 10.08
CA LYS A 134 -7.33 14.51 11.23
C LYS A 134 -8.10 13.24 10.87
N GLY A 135 -9.15 13.36 10.06
CA GLY A 135 -9.93 12.23 9.54
C GLY A 135 -9.09 11.27 8.70
N ARG A 136 -8.25 11.78 7.80
CA ARG A 136 -7.38 10.93 6.95
C ARG A 136 -6.36 10.14 7.77
N ILE A 137 -5.75 10.79 8.78
CA ILE A 137 -4.85 10.10 9.72
C ILE A 137 -5.62 9.04 10.50
N ALA A 138 -6.80 9.38 11.03
CA ALA A 138 -7.64 8.44 11.75
C ALA A 138 -8.05 7.23 10.89
N ASN A 139 -8.48 7.46 9.65
CA ASN A 139 -8.85 6.39 8.72
C ASN A 139 -7.66 5.46 8.44
N PHE A 140 -6.47 6.01 8.22
CA PHE A 140 -5.26 5.21 8.06
C PHE A 140 -4.97 4.35 9.29
N LEU A 141 -5.05 4.90 10.50
CA LEU A 141 -4.81 4.17 11.74
C LEU A 141 -5.86 3.08 12.00
N VAL A 142 -7.13 3.35 11.67
CA VAL A 142 -8.22 2.36 11.77
C VAL A 142 -8.00 1.19 10.82
N GLU A 143 -7.63 1.47 9.56
CA GLU A 143 -7.30 0.44 8.56
C GLU A 143 -6.10 -0.39 9.01
N LEU A 144 -5.07 0.26 9.54
CA LEU A 144 -3.88 -0.41 10.03
C LEU A 144 -4.16 -1.29 11.25
N ALA A 145 -4.96 -0.80 12.20
CA ALA A 145 -5.37 -1.56 13.37
C ALA A 145 -6.17 -2.82 12.98
N ALA A 146 -7.07 -2.68 12.01
CA ALA A 146 -7.86 -3.80 11.49
C ALA A 146 -6.99 -4.84 10.77
N GLU A 147 -5.96 -4.41 10.05
CA GLU A 147 -5.03 -5.30 9.37
C GLU A 147 -4.11 -6.04 10.33
N GLN A 148 -3.48 -5.32 11.26
CA GLN A 148 -2.51 -5.91 12.20
C GLN A 148 -3.20 -6.74 13.28
N ASN A 149 -4.45 -6.40 13.60
CA ASN A 149 -5.28 -7.07 14.60
C ASN A 149 -4.56 -7.28 15.95
N LEU A 150 -3.74 -6.30 16.35
CA LEU A 150 -3.00 -6.32 17.60
C LEU A 150 -3.88 -5.76 18.71
N THR A 151 -4.25 -6.60 19.67
CA THR A 151 -5.06 -6.21 20.82
C THR A 151 -4.46 -6.71 22.13
N GLN A 152 -4.51 -5.90 23.17
CA GLN A 152 -4.07 -6.28 24.52
C GLN A 152 -4.93 -5.55 25.54
N ASN A 153 -5.44 -6.29 26.53
CA ASN A 153 -6.30 -5.77 27.61
C ASN A 153 -7.51 -4.95 27.12
N GLY A 154 -8.09 -5.32 25.97
CA GLY A 154 -9.23 -4.63 25.37
C GLY A 154 -8.88 -3.39 24.55
N TYR A 155 -7.61 -3.03 24.43
CA TYR A 155 -7.16 -1.92 23.59
C TYR A 155 -6.55 -2.40 22.27
N HIS A 156 -6.67 -1.57 21.25
CA HIS A 156 -6.02 -1.77 19.95
C HIS A 156 -4.64 -1.12 19.93
N TYR A 157 -3.68 -1.79 19.30
CA TYR A 157 -2.33 -1.29 19.08
C TYR A 157 -2.07 -1.18 17.58
N VAL A 158 -1.30 -0.17 17.20
CA VAL A 158 -0.82 0.00 15.83
C VAL A 158 0.69 0.21 15.82
N PHE A 159 1.35 -0.58 14.99
CA PHE A 159 2.76 -0.43 14.68
C PHE A 159 2.92 0.29 13.35
N LEU A 160 3.50 1.49 13.37
CA LEU A 160 3.86 2.24 12.17
C LEU A 160 5.32 1.93 11.81
N PRO A 161 5.59 1.11 10.78
CA PRO A 161 6.96 0.72 10.39
C PRO A 161 7.76 1.87 9.74
N PHE A 162 7.25 3.10 9.80
CA PHE A 162 7.81 4.26 9.13
C PHE A 162 7.57 5.54 9.93
N SER A 163 8.21 6.63 9.50
CA SER A 163 8.12 7.94 10.13
C SER A 163 6.82 8.67 9.78
N LEU A 164 6.47 9.71 10.54
CA LEU A 164 5.35 10.61 10.20
C LEU A 164 5.51 11.31 8.84
N LYS A 165 6.73 11.42 8.30
CA LYS A 165 6.95 11.92 6.93
C LYS A 165 6.39 10.93 5.91
N VAL A 166 6.63 9.63 6.09
CA VAL A 166 6.08 8.61 5.20
C VAL A 166 4.56 8.51 5.37
N LEU A 167 4.05 8.63 6.60
CA LEU A 167 2.62 8.73 6.85
C LEU A 167 1.98 9.89 6.07
N SER A 168 2.62 11.07 6.05
CA SER A 168 2.09 12.23 5.33
C SER A 168 1.97 11.97 3.83
N SER A 169 2.93 11.25 3.25
CA SER A 169 2.87 10.80 1.86
C SER A 169 1.76 9.79 1.58
N PHE A 170 1.43 8.91 2.54
CA PHE A 170 0.23 8.07 2.41
C PHE A 170 -1.04 8.92 2.44
N VAL A 171 -1.25 9.75 3.45
CA VAL A 171 -2.54 10.45 3.62
C VAL A 171 -2.71 11.69 2.72
N GLY A 172 -1.75 11.97 1.84
CA GLY A 172 -1.80 13.11 0.91
C GLY A 172 -1.85 14.44 1.65
N LEU A 173 -1.02 14.57 2.68
CA LEU A 173 -0.88 15.79 3.48
C LEU A 173 0.55 16.29 3.43
N LYS A 174 0.72 17.61 3.52
CA LYS A 174 2.03 18.17 3.83
C LYS A 174 2.48 17.68 5.20
N ARG A 175 3.79 17.48 5.37
CA ARG A 175 4.41 16.99 6.61
C ARG A 175 3.94 17.74 7.86
N GLN A 176 3.85 19.07 7.79
CA GLN A 176 3.41 19.89 8.93
C GLN A 176 1.95 19.59 9.29
N SER A 177 1.04 19.53 8.30
CA SER A 177 -0.37 19.24 8.51
C SER A 177 -0.59 17.84 9.09
N ALA A 178 0.12 16.83 8.58
CA ALA A 178 0.08 15.48 9.12
C ALA A 178 0.57 15.43 10.58
N SER A 179 1.69 16.11 10.88
CA SER A 179 2.24 16.19 12.24
C SER A 179 1.26 16.87 13.20
N THR A 180 0.65 17.99 12.80
CA THR A 180 -0.35 18.69 13.63
C THR A 180 -1.55 17.79 13.90
N ALA A 181 -2.15 17.21 12.86
CA ALA A 181 -3.31 16.34 12.98
C ALA A 181 -3.03 15.09 13.84
N PHE A 182 -1.84 14.48 13.69
CA PHE A 182 -1.43 13.34 14.50
C PHE A 182 -1.25 13.72 15.97
N ASN A 183 -0.62 14.87 16.25
CA ASN A 183 -0.44 15.34 17.62
C ASN A 183 -1.75 15.79 18.29
N GLU A 184 -2.73 16.26 17.52
CA GLU A 184 -4.08 16.51 18.03
C GLU A 184 -4.74 15.22 18.54
N LEU A 185 -4.61 14.10 17.82
CA LEU A 185 -5.10 12.80 18.30
C LEU A 185 -4.43 12.36 19.61
N ILE A 186 -3.13 12.68 19.78
CA ILE A 186 -2.42 12.43 21.04
C ILE A 186 -2.93 13.36 22.16
N LYS A 187 -3.06 14.65 21.86
CA LYS A 187 -3.49 15.67 22.82
C LYS A 187 -4.90 15.41 23.32
N ASP A 188 -5.78 14.94 22.45
CA ASP A 188 -7.17 14.60 22.78
C ASP A 188 -7.30 13.22 23.46
N ASP A 189 -6.19 12.57 23.79
CA ASP A 189 -6.10 11.26 24.44
C ASP A 189 -6.78 10.12 23.66
N ILE A 190 -6.81 10.23 22.34
CA ILE A 190 -7.41 9.23 21.44
C ILE A 190 -6.40 8.16 21.08
N ILE A 191 -5.14 8.58 20.89
CA ILE A 191 -4.00 7.68 20.76
C ILE A 191 -2.90 8.06 21.74
N ARG A 192 -2.12 7.09 22.21
CA ARG A 192 -0.94 7.33 23.05
C ARG A 192 0.28 6.72 22.40
N ARG A 193 1.38 7.47 22.38
CA ARG A 193 2.67 6.96 21.94
C ARG A 193 3.27 6.08 23.03
N ILE A 194 3.57 4.82 22.68
CA ILE A 194 4.31 3.88 23.55
C ILE A 194 5.79 3.93 23.19
N THR A 195 6.10 3.80 21.89
CA THR A 195 7.44 3.93 21.33
C THR A 195 7.40 4.83 20.09
N PRO A 196 8.53 5.18 19.45
CA PRO A 196 8.50 5.96 18.20
C PRO A 196 7.64 5.34 17.09
N HIS A 197 7.47 4.01 17.09
CA HIS A 197 6.75 3.24 16.07
C HIS A 197 5.47 2.58 16.58
N GLU A 198 5.23 2.56 17.90
CA GLU A 198 4.10 1.85 18.49
C GLU A 198 3.16 2.82 19.21
N PHE A 199 1.88 2.70 18.90
CA PHE A 199 0.83 3.56 19.42
C PHE A 199 -0.34 2.72 19.93
N LEU A 200 -0.83 3.10 21.09
CA LEU A 200 -2.06 2.59 21.69
C LEU A 200 -3.24 3.43 21.19
N ILE A 201 -4.30 2.80 20.71
CA ILE A 201 -5.58 3.46 20.46
C ILE A 201 -6.40 3.36 21.75
N VAL A 202 -6.55 4.49 22.43
CA VAL A 202 -7.24 4.60 23.73
C VAL A 202 -8.75 4.58 23.54
N ASP A 203 -9.24 5.30 22.52
CA ASP A 203 -10.66 5.41 22.19
C ASP A 203 -10.88 5.10 20.71
N TYR A 204 -11.12 3.81 20.43
CA TYR A 204 -11.28 3.30 19.05
C TYR A 204 -12.57 3.83 18.41
N GLU A 205 -13.66 3.93 19.16
CA GLU A 205 -14.94 4.46 18.67
C GLU A 205 -14.80 5.95 18.29
N LYS A 206 -14.13 6.74 19.14
CA LYS A 206 -13.87 8.15 18.82
C LYS A 206 -12.93 8.29 17.63
N LEU A 207 -11.91 7.45 17.50
CA LEU A 207 -11.04 7.44 16.33
C LEU A 207 -11.84 7.17 15.05
N GLN A 208 -12.73 6.17 15.07
CA GLN A 208 -13.63 5.86 13.96
C GLN A 208 -14.62 7.01 13.66
N SER A 209 -15.03 7.79 14.66
CA SER A 209 -15.94 8.93 14.45
C SER A 209 -15.34 10.06 13.59
N TYR A 210 -14.02 10.08 13.37
CA TYR A 210 -13.38 11.01 12.44
C TYR A 210 -13.30 10.50 11.00
N THR A 211 -13.67 9.24 10.79
CA THR A 211 -13.70 8.58 9.47
C THR A 211 -15.10 8.71 8.88
N ASN A 212 -15.19 8.92 7.56
CA ASN A 212 -16.47 9.07 6.84
C ASN A 212 -16.91 7.77 6.14
#